data_AF-A0A3S2UGJ8-F1
#
_entry.id   AF-A0A3S2UGJ8-F1
#
_cell.length_a   1.000
_cell.length_b   1.000
_cell.length_c   1.000
_cell.angle_alpha   90.00
_cell.angle_beta   90.00
_cell.angle_gamma   90.00
#
_symmetry.space_group_name_H-M   'P 1'
#
loop_
_entity.id
_entity.type
_entity.pdbx_description
1 polymer ?
#
loop_
_entity_poly.entity_id
_entity_poly.type
_entity_poly.pdbx_seq_one_letter_code
_entity_poly.pdbx_strand_id
1 'polypeptide(L)'
;MKILDEKGLTLMEVLAVLAITAIVLPVIYGVFHTGINLFNKIQIEGQIRDDADYAVSMMMNSFNSTPFDYVQMQGKSVQLVDSEQTAITENQKDNSTFYSYSKAKTDKTTTRSIEFVPTTVDGKTITSVSIDGKALESNGDFSNSEIKLQCSETDKTNSDTCLHGVIYVDFVINNEKLNKPLTLKSQFGF
;
A
#
# COMPACT_ATOMS: atom_id res chain seq x y z
N MET A 1 10.17 -59.61 -54.88
CA MET A 1 10.29 -58.24 -54.34
C MET A 1 9.09 -58.01 -53.44
N LYS A 2 9.29 -57.84 -52.13
CA LYS A 2 8.21 -57.68 -51.15
C LYS A 2 7.58 -56.30 -51.36
N ILE A 3 6.30 -56.26 -51.74
CA ILE A 3 5.52 -55.04 -51.78
C ILE A 3 5.03 -54.83 -50.35
N LEU A 4 5.57 -53.80 -49.68
CA LEU A 4 5.04 -53.32 -48.41
C LEU A 4 3.73 -52.62 -48.72
N ASP A 5 2.64 -53.26 -48.32
CA ASP A 5 1.29 -52.74 -48.43
C ASP A 5 1.16 -51.56 -47.44
N GLU A 6 1.18 -50.34 -47.96
CA GLU A 6 0.92 -49.10 -47.22
C GLU A 6 -0.56 -49.10 -46.79
N LYS A 7 -0.87 -49.81 -45.71
CA LYS A 7 -2.21 -49.80 -45.09
C LYS A 7 -2.52 -48.38 -44.63
N GLY A 8 -3.21 -47.63 -45.49
CA GLY A 8 -3.80 -46.34 -45.14
C GLY A 8 -4.67 -46.47 -43.88
N LEU A 9 -4.68 -45.41 -43.06
CA LEU A 9 -5.50 -45.26 -41.86
C LEU A 9 -6.91 -45.83 -42.10
N THR A 10 -7.28 -46.86 -41.34
CA THR A 10 -8.63 -47.42 -41.47
C THR A 10 -9.64 -46.43 -40.88
N LEU A 11 -10.80 -46.28 -41.54
CA LEU A 11 -11.85 -45.34 -41.10
C LEU A 11 -12.23 -45.54 -39.62
N MET A 12 -12.25 -46.80 -39.17
CA MET A 12 -12.52 -47.19 -37.78
C MET A 12 -11.48 -46.65 -36.80
N GLU A 13 -10.21 -46.67 -37.17
CA GLU A 13 -9.11 -46.23 -36.31
C GLU A 13 -9.14 -44.70 -36.12
N VAL A 14 -9.42 -43.95 -37.18
CA VAL A 14 -9.64 -42.50 -37.11
C VAL A 14 -10.85 -42.16 -36.24
N LEU A 15 -11.95 -42.90 -36.39
CA LEU A 15 -13.19 -42.65 -35.65
C LEU A 15 -13.04 -42.97 -34.15
N ALA A 16 -12.29 -44.02 -33.81
CA ALA A 16 -11.94 -44.35 -32.44
C ALA A 16 -11.06 -43.26 -31.81
N VAL A 17 -10.04 -42.75 -32.52
CA VAL A 17 -9.20 -41.64 -32.04
C VAL A 17 -10.03 -40.38 -31.84
N LEU A 18 -10.91 -40.03 -32.79
CA LEU A 18 -11.80 -38.87 -32.66
C LEU A 18 -12.72 -38.98 -31.45
N ALA A 19 -13.30 -40.16 -31.21
CA ALA A 19 -14.17 -40.40 -30.06
C ALA A 19 -13.42 -40.23 -28.72
N ILE A 20 -12.22 -40.80 -28.60
CA ILE A 20 -11.39 -40.64 -27.39
C ILE A 20 -10.99 -39.17 -27.21
N THR A 21 -10.56 -38.52 -28.28
CA THR A 21 -10.09 -37.12 -28.26
C THR A 21 -11.23 -36.16 -27.89
N ALA A 22 -12.46 -36.42 -28.37
CA ALA A 22 -13.66 -35.65 -28.03
C ALA A 22 -14.01 -35.70 -26.54
N ILE A 23 -13.63 -36.77 -25.84
CA ILE A 23 -13.82 -36.90 -24.38
C ILE A 23 -12.66 -36.24 -23.63
N VAL A 24 -11.43 -36.41 -24.10
CA VAL A 24 -10.22 -35.97 -23.39
C VAL A 24 -9.98 -34.47 -23.52
N LEU A 25 -10.16 -33.87 -24.71
CA LEU A 25 -9.88 -32.45 -24.94
C LEU A 25 -10.69 -31.50 -24.06
N PRO A 26 -12.01 -31.68 -23.84
CA PRO A 26 -12.77 -30.81 -22.95
C PRO A 26 -12.26 -30.82 -21.51
N VAL A 27 -11.80 -31.99 -21.02
CA VAL A 27 -11.24 -32.12 -19.68
C VAL A 27 -9.93 -31.35 -19.57
N ILE A 28 -9.02 -31.53 -20.53
CA ILE A 28 -7.74 -30.81 -20.58
C ILE A 28 -8.00 -29.29 -20.64
N TYR A 29 -8.89 -28.86 -21.54
CA TYR A 29 -9.23 -27.45 -21.71
C TYR A 29 -9.82 -26.85 -20.42
N GLY A 30 -10.74 -27.56 -19.77
CA GLY A 30 -11.36 -27.11 -18.52
C GLY A 30 -10.35 -26.92 -17.40
N VAL A 31 -9.45 -27.89 -17.19
CA VAL A 31 -8.39 -27.80 -16.19
C VAL A 31 -7.41 -26.68 -16.52
N PHE A 32 -6.97 -26.59 -17.77
CA PHE A 32 -6.01 -25.57 -18.19
C PHE A 32 -6.57 -24.15 -18.07
N HIS A 33 -7.81 -23.95 -18.49
CA HIS A 33 -8.50 -22.66 -18.38
C HIS A 33 -8.67 -22.25 -16.91
N THR A 34 -9.07 -23.18 -16.06
CA THR A 34 -9.20 -22.94 -14.62
C THR A 34 -7.84 -22.63 -13.98
N GLY A 35 -6.79 -23.35 -14.38
CA GLY A 35 -5.42 -23.13 -13.90
C GLY A 35 -4.89 -21.74 -14.25
N ILE A 36 -5.07 -21.30 -15.49
CA ILE A 36 -4.66 -19.95 -15.92
C ILE A 36 -5.41 -18.86 -15.13
N ASN A 37 -6.73 -19.00 -14.99
CA ASN A 37 -7.54 -18.02 -14.26
C ASN A 37 -7.12 -17.93 -12.79
N LEU A 38 -6.85 -19.07 -12.16
CA LEU A 38 -6.38 -19.13 -10.78
C LEU A 38 -4.98 -18.50 -10.64
N PHE A 39 -4.06 -18.81 -11.56
CA PHE A 39 -2.72 -18.24 -11.58
C PHE A 39 -2.76 -16.71 -11.68
N ASN A 40 -3.52 -16.17 -12.64
CA ASN A 40 -3.67 -14.73 -12.83
C ASN A 40 -4.23 -14.06 -11.57
N LYS A 41 -5.23 -14.70 -10.94
CA LYS A 41 -5.83 -14.18 -9.71
C LYS A 41 -4.82 -14.10 -8.57
N ILE A 42 -4.07 -15.17 -8.34
CA ILE A 42 -3.04 -15.22 -7.28
C ILE A 42 -1.96 -14.17 -7.54
N GLN A 43 -1.52 -14.01 -8.79
CA GLN A 43 -0.52 -13.03 -9.17
C GLN A 43 -0.97 -11.59 -8.86
N ILE A 44 -2.21 -11.24 -9.21
CA ILE A 44 -2.75 -9.89 -8.97
C ILE A 44 -2.96 -9.64 -7.48
N GLU A 45 -3.45 -10.64 -6.74
CA GLU A 45 -3.59 -10.53 -5.29
C GLU A 45 -2.23 -10.33 -4.60
N GLY A 46 -1.19 -11.05 -5.05
CA GLY A 46 0.18 -10.87 -4.59
C GLY A 46 0.69 -9.45 -4.84
N GLN A 47 0.56 -8.97 -6.08
CA GLN A 47 0.97 -7.61 -6.44
C GLN A 47 0.28 -6.54 -5.60
N ILE A 48 -1.03 -6.67 -5.36
CA ILE A 48 -1.78 -5.70 -4.56
C ILE A 48 -1.35 -5.74 -3.08
N ARG A 49 -0.99 -6.92 -2.56
CA ARG A 49 -0.43 -7.04 -1.21
C ARG A 49 0.93 -6.35 -1.12
N ASP A 50 1.80 -6.59 -2.10
CA ASP A 50 3.13 -5.97 -2.16
C ASP A 50 3.01 -4.43 -2.25
N ASP A 51 2.07 -3.92 -3.04
CA ASP A 51 1.77 -2.48 -3.14
C ASP A 51 1.30 -1.91 -1.78
N ALA A 52 0.44 -2.64 -1.05
CA ALA A 52 -0.02 -2.24 0.28
C ALA A 52 1.11 -2.20 1.30
N ASP A 53 1.95 -3.25 1.32
CA ASP A 53 3.09 -3.36 2.22
C ASP A 53 4.15 -2.29 1.91
N TYR A 54 4.35 -1.97 0.63
CA TYR A 54 5.19 -0.85 0.20
C TYR A 54 4.64 0.49 0.69
N ALA A 55 3.34 0.74 0.55
CA ALA A 55 2.71 1.97 1.04
C ALA A 55 2.87 2.13 2.57
N VAL A 56 2.59 1.08 3.34
CA VAL A 56 2.81 1.03 4.80
C VAL A 56 4.27 1.31 5.14
N SER A 57 5.20 0.68 4.44
CA SER A 57 6.64 0.84 4.69
C SER A 57 7.12 2.27 4.40
N MET A 58 6.61 2.88 3.33
CA MET A 58 6.92 4.27 3.00
C MET A 58 6.30 5.25 4.00
N MET A 59 5.08 5.01 4.47
CA MET A 59 4.47 5.78 5.56
C MET A 59 5.31 5.66 6.84
N MET A 60 5.69 4.44 7.22
CA MET A 60 6.54 4.17 8.39
C MET A 60 7.90 4.87 8.28
N ASN A 61 8.52 4.82 7.11
CA ASN A 61 9.76 5.54 6.85
C ASN A 61 9.58 7.06 6.98
N SER A 62 8.45 7.60 6.51
CA SER A 62 8.13 9.01 6.68
C SER A 62 8.00 9.39 8.16
N PHE A 63 7.31 8.55 8.96
CA PHE A 63 7.17 8.76 10.41
C PHE A 63 8.51 8.69 11.15
N ASN A 64 9.38 7.73 10.83
CA ASN A 64 10.63 7.53 11.56
C ASN A 64 11.80 8.42 11.09
N SER A 65 11.77 8.91 9.85
CA SER A 65 12.89 9.67 9.26
C SER A 65 12.92 11.13 9.66
N THR A 66 11.82 11.67 10.19
CA THR A 66 11.71 13.09 10.53
C THR A 66 11.15 13.22 11.95
N PRO A 67 11.83 13.93 12.86
CA PRO A 67 11.23 14.27 14.15
C PRO A 67 10.00 15.14 13.89
N PHE A 68 8.94 14.88 14.65
CA PHE A 68 7.74 15.72 14.68
C PHE A 68 7.33 15.90 16.14
N ASP A 69 6.72 17.04 16.45
CA ASP A 69 6.25 17.33 17.81
C ASP A 69 4.79 16.98 17.99
N TYR A 70 3.99 17.09 16.92
CA TYR A 70 2.58 16.75 16.95
C TYR A 70 2.05 16.31 15.59
N VAL A 71 0.90 15.66 15.64
CA VAL A 71 0.14 15.21 14.48
C VAL A 71 -1.20 15.93 14.44
N GLN A 72 -1.66 16.32 13.26
CA GLN A 72 -2.99 16.90 13.08
C GLN A 72 -3.65 16.35 11.82
N MET A 73 -4.98 16.28 11.82
CA MET A 73 -5.76 15.96 10.63
C MET A 73 -6.14 17.25 9.90
N GLN A 74 -5.80 17.36 8.62
CA GLN A 74 -6.31 18.41 7.73
C GLN A 74 -7.19 17.77 6.66
N GLY A 75 -8.51 17.77 6.88
CA GLY A 75 -9.45 17.08 6.01
C GLY A 75 -9.24 15.56 6.02
N LYS A 76 -8.85 14.99 4.88
CA LYS A 76 -8.49 13.57 4.72
C LYS A 76 -6.98 13.29 4.78
N SER A 77 -6.17 14.32 5.02
CA SER A 77 -4.72 14.20 5.13
C SER A 77 -4.28 14.18 6.59
N VAL A 78 -3.29 13.35 6.91
CA VAL A 78 -2.56 13.43 8.18
C VAL A 78 -1.34 14.31 7.96
N GLN A 79 -1.06 15.19 8.92
CA GLN A 79 0.12 16.04 8.90
C GLN A 79 0.97 15.80 10.13
N LEU A 80 2.25 15.54 9.88
CA LEU A 80 3.31 15.49 10.88
C LEU A 80 3.95 16.87 10.92
N VAL A 81 3.97 17.49 12.09
CA VAL A 81 4.45 18.87 12.22
C VAL A 81 5.60 18.93 13.22
N ASP A 82 6.72 19.45 12.74
CA ASP A 82 7.90 19.80 13.53
C ASP A 82 7.92 21.31 13.72
N SER A 83 7.75 21.76 14.95
CA SER A 83 7.59 23.19 15.30
C SER A 83 8.46 23.64 16.47
N GLU A 84 9.22 22.73 17.07
CA GLU A 84 10.09 22.97 18.21
C GLU A 84 11.56 22.74 17.82
N GLN A 85 12.44 23.63 18.27
CA GLN A 85 13.88 23.45 18.15
C GLN A 85 14.52 23.38 19.53
N THR A 86 15.58 22.59 19.66
CA THR A 86 16.36 22.53 20.90
C THR A 86 17.20 23.80 21.02
N ALA A 87 16.81 24.70 21.92
CA ALA A 87 17.61 25.85 22.29
C ALA A 87 18.57 25.46 23.44
N ILE A 88 19.84 25.83 23.29
CA ILE A 88 20.87 25.64 24.32
C ILE A 88 21.13 27.00 24.95
N THR A 89 20.98 27.08 26.27
CA THR A 89 21.28 28.28 27.05
C THR A 89 22.51 28.00 27.91
N GLU A 90 23.53 28.84 27.78
CA GLU A 90 24.68 28.83 28.65
C GLU A 90 24.37 29.62 29.93
N ASN A 91 24.50 28.97 31.08
CA ASN A 91 24.34 29.58 32.39
C ASN A 91 25.69 29.62 33.09
N GLN A 92 26.12 30.80 33.53
CA GLN A 92 27.32 30.96 34.36
C GLN A 92 26.94 31.20 35.82
N LYS A 93 27.57 30.43 36.72
CA LYS A 93 27.51 30.68 38.16
C LYS A 93 28.87 30.33 38.78
N ASP A 94 29.42 31.24 39.59
CA ASP A 94 30.63 31.03 40.40
C ASP A 94 31.78 30.32 39.66
N ASN A 95 32.25 30.89 38.54
CA ASN A 95 33.33 30.34 37.69
C ASN A 95 33.04 28.98 37.03
N SER A 96 31.80 28.53 37.02
CA SER A 96 31.37 27.33 36.30
C SER A 96 30.33 27.66 35.22
N THR A 97 30.55 27.09 34.04
CA THR A 97 29.64 27.17 32.90
C THR A 97 28.82 25.88 32.85
N PHE A 98 27.49 26.00 32.81
CA PHE A 98 26.57 24.89 32.60
C PHE A 98 25.64 25.18 31.44
N TYR A 99 25.35 24.16 30.64
CA TYR A 99 24.40 24.26 29.54
C TYR A 99 23.05 23.68 29.98
N SER A 100 21.98 24.46 29.82
CA SER A 100 20.61 23.96 29.91
C SER A 100 20.02 23.87 28.51
N TYR A 101 19.19 22.87 28.27
CA TYR A 101 18.44 22.74 27.02
C TYR A 101 16.95 22.99 27.28
N SER A 102 16.30 23.66 26.36
CA SER A 102 14.85 23.85 26.34
C SER A 102 14.33 23.71 24.92
N LYS A 103 13.17 23.07 24.75
CA LYS A 103 12.45 23.14 23.47
C LYS A 103 11.80 24.51 23.33
N ALA A 104 12.10 25.22 22.26
CA ALA A 104 11.53 26.52 21.94
C ALA A 104 10.80 26.44 20.60
N LYS A 105 9.63 27.09 20.48
CA LYS A 105 8.92 27.18 19.20
C LYS A 105 9.82 27.88 18.18
N THR A 106 9.89 27.32 16.97
CA THR A 106 10.67 27.89 15.86
C THR A 106 9.75 28.47 14.79
N ASP A 107 10.22 29.50 14.09
CA ASP A 107 9.50 30.08 12.94
C ASP A 107 9.55 29.16 11.71
N LYS A 108 10.45 28.17 11.71
CA LYS A 108 10.63 27.23 10.61
C LYS A 108 9.92 25.91 10.89
N THR A 109 8.63 25.86 10.60
CA THR A 109 7.84 24.64 10.68
C THR A 109 8.14 23.72 9.50
N THR A 110 8.44 22.44 9.77
CA THR A 110 8.53 21.41 8.73
C THR A 110 7.29 20.52 8.84
N THR A 111 6.55 20.40 7.74
CA THR A 111 5.35 19.56 7.69
C THR A 111 5.53 18.45 6.67
N ARG A 112 5.17 17.22 7.04
CA ARG A 112 4.99 16.13 6.07
C ARG A 112 3.52 15.72 6.06
N SER A 113 2.95 15.60 4.86
CA SER A 113 1.59 15.14 4.67
C SER A 113 1.55 13.70 4.17
N ILE A 114 0.53 12.96 4.60
CA ILE A 114 0.13 11.69 4.01
C ILE A 114 -1.34 11.81 3.62
N GLU A 115 -1.65 11.52 2.36
CA GLU A 115 -2.99 11.69 1.81
C GLU A 115 -3.27 10.71 0.66
N PHE A 116 -4.54 10.52 0.34
CA PHE A 116 -4.96 9.75 -0.82
C PHE A 116 -5.28 10.69 -1.97
N VAL A 117 -4.57 10.55 -3.09
CA VAL A 117 -4.67 11.44 -4.26
C VAL A 117 -5.05 10.66 -5.52
N PRO A 118 -5.82 11.26 -6.44
CA PRO A 118 -6.07 10.65 -7.74
C PRO A 118 -4.79 10.62 -8.58
N THR A 119 -4.51 9.50 -9.22
CA THR A 119 -3.46 9.32 -10.21
C THR A 119 -3.99 8.55 -11.42
N THR A 120 -3.30 8.66 -12.56
CA THR A 120 -3.69 7.95 -13.79
C THR A 120 -2.72 6.82 -14.05
N VAL A 121 -3.23 5.59 -14.04
CA VAL A 121 -2.48 4.39 -14.39
C VAL A 121 -3.23 3.68 -15.52
N ASP A 122 -2.52 3.38 -16.60
CA ASP A 122 -3.08 2.73 -17.81
C ASP A 122 -4.35 3.41 -18.36
N GLY A 123 -4.42 4.75 -18.28
CA GLY A 123 -5.56 5.54 -18.75
C GLY A 123 -6.81 5.48 -17.86
N LYS A 124 -6.74 4.83 -16.69
CA LYS A 124 -7.78 4.85 -15.66
C LYS A 124 -7.35 5.73 -14.50
N THR A 125 -8.27 6.54 -13.99
CA THR A 125 -8.07 7.29 -12.74
C THR A 125 -8.27 6.35 -11.56
N ILE A 126 -7.21 6.13 -10.78
CA ILE A 126 -7.24 5.39 -9.53
C ILE A 126 -6.83 6.34 -8.39
N THR A 127 -7.14 5.97 -7.15
CA THR A 127 -6.62 6.69 -5.99
C THR A 127 -5.33 6.02 -5.53
N SER A 128 -4.23 6.78 -5.39
CA SER A 128 -2.96 6.32 -4.82
C SER A 128 -2.66 7.03 -3.50
N VAL A 129 -1.69 6.52 -2.75
CA VAL A 129 -1.14 7.17 -1.56
C VAL A 129 -0.10 8.19 -1.99
N SER A 130 -0.20 9.41 -1.49
CA SER A 130 0.82 10.45 -1.61
C SER A 130 1.46 10.69 -0.25
N ILE A 131 2.79 10.73 -0.25
CA ILE A 131 3.59 11.07 0.93
C ILE A 131 4.44 12.28 0.53
N ASP A 132 4.26 13.39 1.25
CA ASP A 132 5.00 14.64 1.01
C ASP A 132 4.86 15.12 -0.45
N GLY A 133 3.65 15.03 -0.99
CA GLY A 133 3.31 15.40 -2.37
C GLY A 133 3.80 14.42 -3.45
N LYS A 134 4.44 13.30 -3.09
CA LYS A 134 4.86 12.26 -4.02
C LYS A 134 3.89 11.09 -3.97
N ALA A 135 3.11 10.93 -5.04
CA ALA A 135 2.28 9.75 -5.23
C ALA A 135 3.13 8.50 -5.40
N LEU A 136 2.76 7.42 -4.69
CA LEU A 136 3.36 6.11 -4.87
C LEU A 136 2.89 5.50 -6.19
N GLU A 137 3.79 4.84 -6.89
CA GLU A 137 3.45 4.04 -8.05
C GLU A 137 2.83 2.72 -7.57
N SER A 138 1.55 2.51 -7.86
CA SER A 138 0.80 1.30 -7.51
C SER A 138 -0.32 1.08 -8.52
N ASN A 139 -0.67 -0.19 -8.72
CA ASN A 139 -1.79 -0.60 -9.56
C ASN A 139 -3.09 -0.84 -8.77
N GLY A 140 -3.06 -0.63 -7.44
CA GLY A 140 -4.20 -0.75 -6.55
C GLY A 140 -5.02 0.54 -6.49
N ASP A 141 -6.35 0.45 -6.56
CA ASP A 141 -7.22 1.60 -6.29
C ASP A 141 -7.55 1.68 -4.79
N PHE A 142 -7.01 2.72 -4.14
CA PHE A 142 -7.19 3.00 -2.71
C PHE A 142 -8.41 3.89 -2.42
N SER A 143 -9.34 4.07 -3.36
CA SER A 143 -10.47 5.01 -3.25
C SER A 143 -11.34 4.84 -1.99
N ASN A 144 -11.41 3.63 -1.44
CA ASN A 144 -12.19 3.31 -0.23
C ASN A 144 -11.32 3.24 1.04
N SER A 145 -10.06 3.64 0.95
CA SER A 145 -9.12 3.64 2.09
C SER A 145 -9.34 4.87 2.96
N GLU A 146 -9.02 4.75 4.24
CA GLU A 146 -9.26 5.79 5.24
C GLU A 146 -8.09 5.89 6.23
N ILE A 147 -7.76 7.13 6.62
CA ILE A 147 -6.82 7.43 7.71
C ILE A 147 -7.61 8.04 8.87
N LYS A 148 -7.45 7.49 10.06
CA LYS A 148 -8.05 7.97 11.31
C LYS A 148 -6.96 8.30 12.32
N LEU A 149 -7.19 9.35 13.10
CA LEU A 149 -6.31 9.74 14.20
C LEU A 149 -7.06 9.59 15.52
N GLN A 150 -6.47 8.87 16.47
CA GLN A 150 -6.94 8.78 17.84
C GLN A 150 -5.90 9.35 18.79
N CYS A 151 -6.24 10.45 19.45
CA CYS A 151 -5.35 11.11 20.40
C CYS A 151 -5.53 10.57 21.81
N SER A 152 -4.40 10.29 22.46
CA SER A 152 -4.33 10.03 23.90
C SER A 152 -4.05 11.30 24.69
N GLU A 153 -3.27 12.22 24.11
CA GLU A 153 -2.98 13.53 24.66
C GLU A 153 -3.03 14.58 23.54
N THR A 154 -3.71 15.69 23.81
CA THR A 154 -3.86 16.81 22.88
C THR A 154 -3.26 18.08 23.49
N ASP A 155 -2.90 19.05 22.63
CA ASP A 155 -2.46 20.36 23.11
C ASP A 155 -3.58 21.04 23.92
N LYS A 156 -3.20 21.74 24.99
CA LYS A 156 -4.14 22.45 25.88
C LYS A 156 -4.86 23.61 25.19
N THR A 157 -4.28 24.12 24.10
CA THR A 157 -4.77 25.26 23.34
C THR A 157 -5.53 24.86 22.08
N ASN A 158 -5.27 23.67 21.53
CA ASN A 158 -5.96 23.16 20.34
C ASN A 158 -6.18 21.65 20.43
N SER A 159 -7.45 21.23 20.50
CA SER A 159 -7.83 19.81 20.55
C SER A 159 -7.55 19.04 19.26
N ASP A 160 -7.36 19.74 18.14
CA ASP A 160 -7.04 19.13 16.84
C ASP A 160 -5.54 18.78 16.71
N THR A 161 -4.73 19.28 17.66
CA THR A 161 -3.30 19.01 17.76
C THR A 161 -3.06 17.83 18.70
N CYS A 162 -2.58 16.74 18.13
CA CYS A 162 -2.35 15.48 18.81
C CYS A 162 -0.88 15.35 19.21
N LEU A 163 -0.59 15.32 20.51
CA LEU A 163 0.77 15.19 21.03
C LEU A 163 1.20 13.71 21.09
N HIS A 164 0.30 12.85 21.56
CA HIS A 164 0.53 11.41 21.63
C HIS A 164 -0.73 10.68 21.17
N GLY A 165 -0.59 9.62 20.38
CA GLY A 165 -1.76 8.93 19.84
C GLY A 165 -1.45 7.75 18.93
N VAL A 166 -2.50 7.31 18.24
CA VAL A 166 -2.43 6.23 17.24
C VAL A 166 -3.07 6.70 15.95
N ILE A 167 -2.31 6.57 14.86
CA ILE A 167 -2.79 6.74 13.49
C ILE A 167 -3.23 5.37 12.99
N TYR A 168 -4.51 5.23 12.66
CA TYR A 168 -5.04 4.04 12.01
C TYR A 168 -5.12 4.28 10.51
N VAL A 169 -4.64 3.33 9.74
CA VAL A 169 -4.74 3.35 8.28
C VAL A 169 -5.43 2.07 7.83
N ASP A 170 -6.65 2.24 7.33
CA ASP A 170 -7.46 1.16 6.76
C ASP A 170 -7.31 1.23 5.23
N PHE A 171 -6.48 0.38 4.64
CA PHE A 171 -6.39 0.22 3.19
C PHE A 171 -7.50 -0.70 2.70
N VAL A 172 -8.30 -0.21 1.75
CA VAL A 172 -9.29 -0.99 1.02
C VAL A 172 -8.95 -0.87 -0.46
N ILE A 173 -8.33 -1.92 -0.99
CA ILE A 173 -7.80 -1.93 -2.35
C ILE A 173 -8.74 -2.72 -3.24
N ASN A 174 -9.32 -2.03 -4.21
CA ASN A 174 -10.16 -2.64 -5.23
C ASN A 174 -9.37 -2.91 -6.52
N ASN A 175 -9.72 -4.01 -7.19
CA ASN A 175 -9.24 -4.31 -8.53
C ASN A 175 -10.32 -5.09 -9.29
N GLU A 176 -10.58 -4.75 -10.55
CA GLU A 176 -11.59 -5.40 -11.40
C GLU A 176 -11.35 -6.91 -11.56
N LYS A 177 -10.10 -7.35 -11.42
CA LYS A 177 -9.70 -8.75 -11.56
C LYS A 177 -9.78 -9.53 -10.24
N LEU A 178 -10.11 -8.87 -9.13
CA LEU A 178 -10.36 -9.49 -7.84
C LEU A 178 -11.86 -9.65 -7.58
N ASN A 179 -12.26 -10.83 -7.10
CA ASN A 179 -13.67 -11.07 -6.71
C ASN A 179 -14.06 -10.38 -5.40
N LYS A 180 -13.08 -9.92 -4.60
CA LYS A 180 -13.29 -9.25 -3.32
C LYS A 180 -12.18 -8.21 -3.09
N PRO A 181 -12.48 -7.06 -2.45
CA PRO A 181 -11.47 -6.10 -2.03
C PRO A 181 -10.45 -6.76 -1.10
N LEU A 182 -9.18 -6.33 -1.21
CA LEU A 182 -8.18 -6.60 -0.20
C LEU A 182 -8.26 -5.52 0.88
N THR A 183 -8.38 -5.93 2.14
CA THR A 183 -8.38 -5.01 3.27
C THR A 183 -7.16 -5.22 4.15
N LEU A 184 -6.38 -4.17 4.37
CA LEU A 184 -5.21 -4.19 5.25
C LEU A 184 -5.36 -3.08 6.28
N LYS A 185 -5.19 -3.43 7.56
CA LYS A 185 -5.28 -2.49 8.68
C LYS A 185 -3.91 -2.31 9.28
N SER A 186 -3.45 -1.07 9.33
CA SER A 186 -2.20 -0.70 9.99
C SER A 186 -2.47 0.32 11.10
N GLN A 187 -1.62 0.31 12.11
CA GLN A 187 -1.66 1.25 13.23
C GLN A 187 -0.26 1.72 13.55
N PHE A 188 -0.10 3.03 13.74
CA PHE A 188 1.17 3.67 14.05
C PHE A 188 1.01 4.49 15.32
N GLY A 189 1.69 4.10 16.38
CA GLY A 189 1.73 4.85 17.64
C GLY A 189 2.85 5.88 17.62
N PHE A 190 2.60 7.03 18.23
CA PHE A 190 3.58 8.10 18.44
C PHE A 190 3.39 8.74 19.81
#